data_AF-A0A527IND7-F1
#
_entry.id   AF-A0A527IND7-F1
#
_cell.length_a   1.000
_cell.length_b   1.000
_cell.length_c   1.000
_cell.angle_alpha   90.00
_cell.angle_beta   90.00
_cell.angle_gamma   90.00
#
_symmetry.space_group_name_H-M   'P 1'
#
loop_
_entity.id
_entity.type
_entity.pdbx_description
1 polymer ?
#
loop_
_entity_poly.entity_id
_entity_poly.type
_entity_poly.pdbx_seq_one_letter_code
_entity_poly.pdbx_strand_id
1 'polypeptide(L)'
;FGEAVLPDVLGRFARAHPKVKIEARIARSHDLAERVMSGSLDIALAWHCGETLPYSQHVADVPMRWIGPAKRIETSLRDGEPLPLVALEAPCLLRTVATETLDRAGLSWRMAFSSPSLGGIWDPVAARLADILLQAALQALPRDERLKEVA
;
A
#
# COMPACT_ATOMS: atom_id res chain seq x y z
N PHE A 1 8.87 -5.22 2.68
CA PHE A 1 10.31 -5.53 2.71
C PHE A 1 10.89 -5.41 4.12
N GLY A 2 10.64 -4.31 4.86
CA GLY A 2 11.18 -4.12 6.21
C GLY A 2 10.88 -5.24 7.20
N GLU A 3 9.68 -5.81 7.18
CA GLU A 3 9.28 -6.85 8.15
C GLU A 3 9.82 -8.26 7.81
N ALA A 4 10.09 -8.55 6.53
CA ALA A 4 10.46 -9.90 6.09
C ALA A 4 11.94 -10.06 5.72
N VAL A 5 12.57 -9.02 5.15
CA VAL A 5 13.94 -9.09 4.62
C VAL A 5 14.96 -8.57 5.64
N LEU A 6 14.61 -7.49 6.36
CA LEU A 6 15.53 -6.83 7.27
C LEU A 6 16.00 -7.74 8.43
N PRO A 7 15.14 -8.57 9.07
CA PRO A 7 15.60 -9.45 10.14
C PRO A 7 16.66 -10.46 9.69
N ASP A 8 16.53 -11.03 8.49
CA ASP A 8 17.52 -11.98 7.96
C ASP A 8 18.86 -11.29 7.67
N VAL A 9 18.81 -10.14 6.99
CA VAL A 9 20.01 -9.36 6.66
C VAL A 9 20.74 -8.90 7.92
N LEU A 10 20.02 -8.32 8.89
CA LEU A 10 20.60 -7.88 10.16
C LEU A 10 21.12 -9.06 10.98
N GLY A 11 20.41 -10.20 10.97
CA GLY A 11 20.86 -11.41 11.65
C GLY A 11 22.17 -11.95 11.07
N ARG A 12 22.33 -11.94 9.75
CA ARG A 12 23.58 -12.31 9.08
C ARG A 12 24.72 -11.34 9.42
N PHE A 13 24.45 -10.05 9.39
CA PHE A 13 25.44 -9.01 9.72
C PHE A 13 25.90 -9.09 11.18
N ALA A 14 24.96 -9.25 12.13
CA ALA A 14 25.27 -9.40 13.55
C ALA A 14 26.18 -10.61 13.83
N ARG A 15 25.95 -11.74 13.15
CA ARG A 15 26.81 -12.94 13.27
C ARG A 15 28.21 -12.72 12.72
N ALA A 16 28.36 -11.98 11.63
CA ALA A 16 29.65 -11.66 11.03
C ALA A 16 30.44 -10.60 11.84
N HIS A 17 29.73 -9.70 12.54
CA HIS A 17 30.31 -8.57 13.26
C HIS A 17 29.82 -8.49 14.72
N PRO A 18 30.20 -9.43 15.59
CA PRO A 18 29.64 -9.56 16.95
C PRO A 18 29.97 -8.40 17.90
N LYS A 19 30.93 -7.55 17.54
CA LYS A 19 31.33 -6.36 18.34
C LYS A 19 30.57 -5.09 17.93
N VAL A 20 29.75 -5.15 16.88
CA VAL A 20 28.98 -4.01 16.38
C VAL A 20 27.60 -3.99 17.06
N LYS A 21 27.23 -2.84 17.62
CA LYS A 21 25.86 -2.60 18.09
C LYS A 21 25.01 -2.18 16.90
N ILE A 22 23.89 -2.86 16.68
CA ILE A 22 22.96 -2.59 15.58
C ILE A 22 21.67 -2.04 16.18
N GLU A 23 21.23 -0.89 15.70
CA GLU A 23 19.91 -0.34 15.97
C GLU A 23 19.12 -0.30 14.65
N ALA A 24 17.90 -0.81 14.68
CA ALA A 24 17.05 -0.90 13.49
C ALA A 24 15.74 -0.14 13.71
N ARG A 25 15.26 0.53 12.66
CA ARG A 25 14.00 1.27 12.70
C ARG A 25 13.17 0.98 11.46
N ILE A 26 11.88 0.73 11.68
CA ILE A 26 10.87 0.68 10.63
C ILE A 26 10.07 1.98 10.72
N ALA A 27 10.05 2.75 9.63
CA ALA A 27 9.33 4.01 9.52
C ALA A 27 8.99 4.28 8.05
N ARG A 28 8.36 5.43 7.78
CA ARG A 28 8.02 5.84 6.40
C ARG A 28 9.29 6.25 5.65
N SER A 29 9.27 6.12 4.32
CA SER A 29 10.40 6.49 3.47
C SER A 29 10.90 7.91 3.73
N HIS A 30 9.99 8.88 3.88
CA HIS A 30 10.35 10.27 4.15
C HIS A 30 11.03 10.44 5.51
N ASP A 31 10.47 9.86 6.58
CA ASP A 31 11.08 9.88 7.91
C ASP A 31 12.50 9.30 7.92
N LEU A 32 12.71 8.21 7.18
CA LEU A 32 14.01 7.57 7.09
C LEU A 32 15.01 8.46 6.31
N ALA A 33 14.56 9.07 5.21
CA ALA A 33 15.38 9.99 4.43
C ALA A 33 15.81 11.21 5.24
N GLU A 34 14.90 11.85 5.97
CA GLU A 34 15.22 13.00 6.83
C GLU A 34 16.24 12.63 7.92
N ARG A 35 16.13 11.43 8.49
CA ARG A 35 17.07 10.97 9.52
C ARG A 35 18.46 10.71 8.99
N VAL A 36 18.57 10.24 7.75
CA VAL A 36 19.87 10.12 7.05
C VAL A 36 20.46 11.51 6.83
N MET A 37 19.65 12.45 6.32
CA MET A 37 20.11 13.82 6.08
C MET A 37 20.53 14.54 7.37
N SER A 38 19.87 14.25 8.50
CA SER A 38 20.22 14.85 9.81
C SER A 38 21.39 14.14 10.51
N GLY A 39 21.90 13.04 9.97
CA GLY A 39 22.95 12.22 10.60
C GLY A 39 22.47 11.41 11.81
N SER A 40 21.15 11.32 12.03
CA SER A 40 20.57 10.49 13.10
C SER A 40 20.31 9.04 12.68
N LEU A 41 20.55 8.71 11.41
CA LEU A 41 20.53 7.36 10.85
C LEU A 41 21.65 7.21 9.83
N ASP A 42 22.46 6.16 9.95
CA ASP A 42 23.61 5.97 9.05
C ASP A 42 23.19 5.52 7.64
N ILE A 43 22.21 4.61 7.55
CA ILE A 43 21.76 3.99 6.29
C ILE A 43 20.24 3.79 6.34
N ALA A 44 19.56 4.08 5.23
CA ALA A 44 18.14 3.77 5.04
C ALA A 44 17.92 3.01 3.73
N LEU A 45 17.02 2.02 3.77
CA LEU A 45 16.39 1.46 2.59
C LEU A 45 14.95 1.98 2.52
N ALA A 46 14.66 2.80 1.52
CA ALA A 46 13.39 3.50 1.39
C ALA A 46 12.87 3.42 -0.05
N TRP A 47 11.54 3.39 -0.20
CA TRP A 47 10.92 3.61 -1.50
C TRP A 47 11.03 5.08 -1.88
N HIS A 48 11.32 5.32 -3.16
CA HIS A 48 11.43 6.64 -3.73
C HIS A 48 10.74 6.68 -5.10
N CYS A 49 10.10 7.80 -5.42
CA CYS A 49 9.53 8.07 -6.75
C CYS A 49 9.82 9.53 -7.09
N GLY A 50 10.53 9.79 -8.18
CA GLY A 50 10.88 11.14 -8.61
C GLY A 50 12.30 11.58 -8.23
N GLU A 51 12.44 12.73 -7.58
CA GLU A 51 13.72 13.42 -7.38
C GLU A 51 14.74 12.65 -6.53
N THR A 52 15.91 12.38 -7.10
CA THR A 52 16.98 11.66 -6.40
C THR A 52 17.42 12.42 -5.15
N LEU A 53 17.38 11.75 -4.00
CA LEU A 53 17.84 12.33 -2.73
C LEU A 53 19.38 12.44 -2.71
N PRO A 54 19.95 13.45 -2.02
CA PRO A 54 21.39 13.51 -1.77
C PRO A 54 21.88 12.22 -1.09
N TYR A 55 23.08 11.78 -1.46
CA TYR A 55 23.71 10.57 -0.89
C TYR A 55 22.89 9.28 -1.05
N SER A 56 22.00 9.21 -2.04
CA SER A 56 21.23 8.01 -2.35
C SER A 56 21.85 7.20 -3.49
N GLN A 57 21.71 5.88 -3.39
CA GLN A 57 22.06 4.94 -4.45
C GLN A 57 20.83 4.12 -4.81
N HIS A 58 20.53 4.02 -6.10
CA HIS A 58 19.49 3.12 -6.58
C HIS A 58 19.91 1.66 -6.38
N VAL A 59 19.02 0.86 -5.77
CA VAL A 59 19.26 -0.56 -5.48
C VAL A 59 18.56 -1.48 -6.47
N ALA A 60 17.27 -1.25 -6.73
CA ALA A 60 16.47 -2.03 -7.66
C ALA A 60 15.13 -1.36 -7.98
N ASP A 61 14.59 -1.68 -9.16
CA ASP A 61 13.19 -1.46 -9.51
C ASP A 61 12.36 -2.71 -9.17
N VAL A 62 11.18 -2.49 -8.58
CA VAL A 62 10.25 -3.57 -8.25
C VAL A 62 8.87 -3.24 -8.84
N PRO A 63 8.23 -4.16 -9.58
CA PRO A 63 6.93 -3.88 -10.19
C PRO A 63 5.84 -3.74 -9.14
N MET A 64 5.13 -2.62 -9.17
CA MET A 64 3.89 -2.42 -8.41
C MET A 64 2.73 -3.07 -9.18
N ARG A 65 1.94 -3.91 -8.49
CA ARG A 65 0.82 -4.65 -9.10
C ARG A 65 -0.46 -4.41 -8.32
N TRP A 66 -1.57 -4.35 -9.05
CA TRP A 66 -2.91 -4.38 -8.46
C TRP A 66 -3.21 -5.79 -7.96
N ILE A 67 -3.77 -5.88 -6.76
CA ILE A 67 -4.12 -7.16 -6.12
C ILE A 67 -5.59 -7.08 -5.74
N GLY A 68 -6.38 -8.00 -6.26
CA GLY A 68 -7.81 -8.06 -6.02
C GLY A 68 -8.49 -9.12 -6.88
N PRO A 69 -9.76 -9.41 -6.62
CA PRO A 69 -10.54 -10.37 -7.39
C PRO A 69 -10.78 -9.85 -8.81
N ALA A 70 -10.25 -10.57 -9.82
CA ALA A 70 -10.31 -10.17 -11.24
C ALA A 70 -11.73 -9.84 -11.71
N LYS A 71 -12.70 -10.72 -11.43
CA LYS A 71 -14.12 -10.53 -11.81
C LYS A 71 -14.73 -9.23 -11.26
N ARG A 72 -14.36 -8.83 -10.04
CA ARG A 72 -14.95 -7.65 -9.39
C ARG A 72 -14.45 -6.36 -10.02
N ILE A 73 -13.17 -6.31 -10.42
CA ILE A 73 -12.62 -5.16 -11.13
C ILE A 73 -13.38 -4.97 -12.45
N GLU A 74 -13.62 -6.05 -13.19
CA GLU A 74 -14.39 -6.00 -14.44
C GLU A 74 -15.83 -5.52 -14.23
N THR A 75 -16.51 -5.96 -13.17
CA THR A 75 -17.88 -5.52 -12.86
C THR A 75 -17.95 -4.04 -12.53
N SER A 76 -17.13 -3.53 -11.59
CA SER A 76 -17.14 -2.11 -11.23
C SER A 76 -16.83 -1.19 -12.41
N LEU A 77 -15.96 -1.63 -13.33
CA LEU A 77 -15.67 -0.90 -14.57
C LEU A 77 -16.86 -0.85 -15.53
N ARG A 78 -17.66 -1.92 -15.60
CA ARG A 78 -18.86 -1.99 -16.47
C ARG A 78 -20.01 -1.15 -15.93
N ASP A 79 -20.21 -1.18 -14.63
CA ASP A 79 -21.38 -0.56 -13.98
C ASP A 79 -21.14 0.92 -13.61
N GLY A 80 -19.93 1.44 -13.87
CA GLY A 80 -19.54 2.83 -13.57
C GLY A 80 -19.39 3.10 -12.06
N GLU A 81 -19.33 2.06 -11.24
CA GLU A 81 -19.21 2.20 -9.79
C GLU A 81 -17.77 2.55 -9.37
N PRO A 82 -17.58 3.43 -8.36
CA PRO A 82 -16.26 3.72 -7.84
C PRO A 82 -15.57 2.48 -7.26
N LEU A 83 -14.37 2.17 -7.77
CA LEU A 83 -13.52 1.08 -7.30
C LEU A 83 -13.21 1.23 -5.79
N PRO A 84 -13.52 0.23 -4.96
CA PRO A 84 -13.18 0.25 -3.54
C PRO A 84 -11.69 -0.02 -3.35
N LEU A 85 -10.94 1.02 -2.98
CA LEU A 85 -9.49 0.93 -2.78
C LEU A 85 -9.14 0.64 -1.33
N VAL A 86 -8.23 -0.31 -1.15
CA VAL A 86 -7.55 -0.62 0.12
C VAL A 86 -6.10 -0.17 -0.01
N ALA A 87 -5.65 0.75 0.84
CA ALA A 87 -4.30 1.33 0.71
C ALA A 87 -3.66 1.64 2.08
N LEU A 88 -2.35 1.92 2.06
CA LEU A 88 -1.69 2.47 3.25
C LEU A 88 -2.22 3.87 3.51
N GLU A 89 -2.33 4.25 4.78
CA GLU A 89 -2.73 5.60 5.20
C GLU A 89 -1.82 6.66 4.57
N ALA A 90 -2.31 7.89 4.37
CA ALA A 90 -1.46 8.99 3.91
C ALA A 90 -0.63 9.56 5.08
N PRO A 91 0.55 10.17 4.84
CA PRO A 91 1.24 10.33 3.56
C PRO A 91 2.00 9.05 3.17
N CYS A 92 1.67 8.43 2.03
CA CYS A 92 2.30 7.21 1.55
C CYS A 92 2.52 7.26 0.04
N LEU A 93 3.77 7.08 -0.38
CA LEU A 93 4.14 7.08 -1.80
C LEU A 93 3.34 6.05 -2.62
N LEU A 94 3.21 4.82 -2.12
CA LEU A 94 2.48 3.76 -2.83
C LEU A 94 1.00 4.11 -2.99
N ARG A 95 0.39 4.76 -1.98
CA ARG A 95 -0.99 5.24 -2.09
C ARG A 95 -1.09 6.32 -3.14
N THR A 96 -0.19 7.31 -3.14
CA THR A 96 -0.18 8.39 -4.14
C THR A 96 -0.06 7.83 -5.56
N VAL A 97 0.90 6.92 -5.80
CA VAL A 97 1.08 6.29 -7.12
C VAL A 97 -0.17 5.50 -7.54
N ALA A 98 -0.81 4.78 -6.61
CA ALA A 98 -2.05 4.05 -6.89
C ALA A 98 -3.20 4.98 -7.29
N THR A 99 -3.49 6.01 -6.48
CA THR A 99 -4.62 6.92 -6.71
C THR A 99 -4.43 7.74 -7.98
N GLU A 100 -3.24 8.28 -8.21
CA GLU A 100 -2.96 9.02 -9.44
C GLU A 100 -3.04 8.15 -10.70
N THR A 101 -2.71 6.86 -10.58
CA THR A 101 -2.84 5.92 -11.71
C THR A 101 -4.31 5.69 -12.06
N LEU A 102 -5.19 5.58 -11.05
CA LEU A 102 -6.63 5.48 -11.27
C LEU A 102 -7.20 6.79 -11.86
N ASP A 103 -6.77 7.94 -11.33
CA ASP A 103 -7.20 9.26 -11.80
C ASP A 103 -6.81 9.48 -13.27
N ARG A 104 -5.56 9.16 -13.64
CA ARG A 104 -5.08 9.24 -15.04
C ARG A 104 -5.80 8.29 -15.98
N ALA A 105 -6.29 7.16 -15.46
CA ALA A 105 -7.08 6.20 -16.23
C ALA A 105 -8.56 6.58 -16.34
N GLY A 106 -8.99 7.67 -15.69
CA GLY A 106 -10.40 8.08 -15.65
C GLY A 106 -11.29 7.11 -14.86
N LEU A 107 -10.70 6.33 -13.95
CA LEU A 107 -11.42 5.34 -13.17
C LEU A 107 -11.86 5.95 -11.84
N SER A 108 -13.17 6.06 -11.63
CA SER A 108 -13.72 6.44 -10.34
C SER A 108 -13.29 5.46 -9.25
N TRP A 109 -12.85 5.97 -8.10
CA TRP A 109 -12.47 5.16 -6.95
C TRP A 109 -12.89 5.83 -5.65
N ARG A 110 -12.97 5.02 -4.59
CA ARG A 110 -13.20 5.50 -3.22
C ARG A 110 -12.27 4.78 -2.26
N MET A 111 -11.85 5.45 -1.19
CA MET A 111 -11.11 4.79 -0.12
C MET A 111 -12.08 3.91 0.67
N ALA A 112 -12.00 2.59 0.51
CA ALA A 112 -12.79 1.65 1.27
C ALA A 112 -12.14 1.32 2.62
N PHE A 113 -10.81 1.28 2.66
CA PHE A 113 -10.06 1.02 3.88
C PHE A 113 -8.64 1.59 3.79
N SER A 114 -8.13 2.10 4.90
CA SER A 114 -6.72 2.45 5.02
C SER A 114 -6.11 2.02 6.33
N SER A 115 -4.85 1.60 6.31
CA SER A 115 -4.10 1.20 7.51
C SER A 115 -2.70 1.83 7.52
N PRO A 116 -2.15 2.17 8.71
CA PRO A 116 -0.78 2.64 8.80
C PRO A 116 0.27 1.54 8.56
N SER A 117 -0.11 0.26 8.56
CA SER A 117 0.82 -0.87 8.44
C SER A 117 0.44 -1.83 7.30
N LEU A 118 1.44 -2.52 6.75
CA LEU A 118 1.22 -3.59 5.77
C LEU A 118 0.46 -4.76 6.40
N GLY A 119 0.81 -5.13 7.64
CA GLY A 119 0.07 -6.16 8.38
C GLY A 119 -1.43 -5.87 8.46
N GLY A 120 -1.82 -4.60 8.67
CA GLY A 120 -3.22 -4.21 8.69
C GLY A 120 -3.92 -4.19 7.32
N ILE A 121 -3.17 -4.16 6.20
CA ILE A 121 -3.73 -4.33 4.85
C ILE A 121 -3.88 -5.82 4.50
N TRP A 122 -2.91 -6.63 4.89
CA TRP A 122 -2.88 -8.06 4.60
C TRP A 122 -3.72 -8.91 5.56
N ASP A 123 -4.28 -8.29 6.60
CA ASP A 123 -5.19 -8.95 7.52
C ASP A 123 -6.44 -9.45 6.74
N PRO A 124 -6.81 -10.74 6.85
CA PRO A 124 -8.07 -11.27 6.30
C PRO A 124 -9.30 -10.45 6.70
N VAL A 125 -9.26 -9.77 7.85
CA VAL A 125 -10.28 -8.83 8.30
C VAL A 125 -10.32 -7.58 7.43
N ALA A 126 -9.18 -7.05 6.96
CA ALA A 126 -9.18 -5.92 6.03
C ALA A 126 -9.75 -6.29 4.65
N ALA A 127 -9.44 -7.50 4.16
CA ALA A 127 -10.09 -8.05 2.96
C ALA A 127 -11.61 -8.21 3.15
N ARG A 128 -12.03 -8.74 4.31
CA ARG A 128 -13.45 -8.89 4.68
C ARG A 128 -14.14 -7.54 4.90
N LEU A 129 -13.47 -6.54 5.45
CA LEU A 129 -14.00 -5.19 5.66
C LEU A 129 -14.20 -4.46 4.34
N ALA A 130 -13.26 -4.60 3.39
CA ALA A 130 -13.45 -4.10 2.04
C ALA A 130 -14.67 -4.76 1.37
N ASP A 131 -14.86 -6.06 1.55
CA ASP A 131 -16.04 -6.79 1.08
C ASP A 131 -17.34 -6.32 1.75
N ILE A 132 -17.36 -6.15 3.08
CA ILE A 132 -18.54 -5.72 3.84
C ILE A 132 -18.93 -4.28 3.50
N LEU A 133 -17.97 -3.36 3.43
CA LEU A 133 -18.23 -1.95 3.11
C LEU A 133 -18.70 -1.77 1.66
N LEU A 134 -18.35 -2.68 0.76
CA LEU A 134 -18.90 -2.71 -0.59
C LEU A 134 -20.31 -3.30 -0.64
N GLN A 135 -20.57 -4.41 0.06
CA GLN A 135 -21.93 -4.95 0.16
C GLN A 135 -22.90 -3.96 0.81
N ALA A 136 -22.46 -3.21 1.83
CA ALA A 136 -23.25 -2.16 2.44
C ALA A 136 -23.55 -1.01 1.46
N ALA A 137 -22.58 -0.60 0.64
CA ALA A 137 -22.78 0.42 -0.39
C ALA A 137 -23.78 -0.05 -1.47
N LEU A 138 -23.69 -1.31 -1.91
CA LEU A 138 -24.62 -1.93 -2.87
C LEU A 138 -26.04 -2.12 -2.30
N GLN A 139 -26.16 -2.37 -0.99
CA GLN A 139 -27.46 -2.53 -0.33
C GLN A 139 -28.14 -1.21 0.04
N ALA A 140 -27.38 -0.11 0.11
CA ALA A 140 -27.87 1.23 0.42
C ALA A 140 -28.54 1.95 -0.77
N LEU A 141 -28.55 1.33 -1.96
CA LEU A 141 -29.33 1.81 -3.11
C LEU A 141 -30.84 1.61 -2.87
N PRO A 142 -31.70 2.61 -3.13
CA PRO A 142 -33.13 2.52 -2.90
C PRO A 142 -33.79 1.39 -3.71
N ARG A 143 -34.78 0.73 -3.10
CA ARG A 143 -35.39 -0.55 -3.52
C ARG A 143 -36.05 -0.59 -4.90
N ASP A 144 -36.14 0.51 -5.65
CA ASP A 144 -36.95 0.59 -6.88
C ASP A 144 -36.34 -0.08 -8.12
N GLU A 145 -35.10 -0.58 -8.06
CA GLU A 145 -34.50 -1.36 -9.17
C GLU A 145 -34.43 -2.88 -8.91
N ARG A 146 -35.00 -3.40 -7.80
CA ARG A 146 -34.88 -4.83 -7.43
C ARG A 146 -35.84 -5.80 -8.15
N LEU A 147 -36.56 -5.39 -9.20
CA LEU A 147 -37.48 -6.28 -9.91
C LEU A 147 -37.33 -6.21 -11.43
N LYS A 148 -36.20 -6.69 -11.97
CA LYS A 148 -36.14 -7.31 -13.31
C LYS A 148 -35.02 -8.35 -13.39
N GLU A 149 -35.19 -9.49 -12.72
CA GLU A 149 -34.57 -10.75 -13.14
C GLU A 149 -35.19 -11.92 -12.36
N VAL A 150 -36.40 -12.33 -12.77
CA VAL A 150 -36.81 -13.75 -12.88
C VAL A 150 -37.96 -13.81 -13.91
N ALA A 151 -37.59 -14.01 -15.18
CA ALA A 151 -38.30 -14.76 -16.23
C ALA A 151 -37.53 -14.62 -17.54
#